data_AF-A0A2N2G0T8-F1
#
_entry.id   AF-A0A2N2G0T8-F1
#
_cell.length_a   1.000
_cell.length_b   1.000
_cell.length_c   1.000
_cell.angle_alpha   90.00
_cell.angle_beta   90.00
_cell.angle_gamma   90.00
#
_symmetry.space_group_name_H-M   'P 1'
#
loop_
_entity.id
_entity.type
_entity.pdbx_description
1 polymer ?
#
loop_
_entity_poly.entity_id
_entity_poly.type
_entity_poly.pdbx_seq_one_letter_code
_entity_poly.pdbx_strand_id
1 'polypeptide(L)'
;HEVYLEDIILHSNNKNAYDVPTLAQPTVNLESIIKLNPDIVILLAPYLHQSSTSKEELIKAWKSIPINASQKSHIYVVDKEYAGIPSQRVQYFIEDYKKALEDVASK
;
A
#
# COMPACT_ATOMS: atom_id res chain seq x y z
N HIS A 1 -6.82 -4.48 15.59
CA HIS A 1 -5.56 -3.72 15.52
C HIS A 1 -4.67 -4.46 14.53
N GLU A 2 -4.63 -4.02 13.27
CA GLU A 2 -3.59 -4.44 12.31
C GLU A 2 -2.28 -3.73 12.69
N VAL A 3 -1.84 -3.93 13.94
CA VAL A 3 -0.73 -3.21 14.59
C VAL A 3 0.50 -3.24 13.69
N TYR A 4 0.70 -4.38 13.03
CA TYR A 4 1.90 -4.65 12.28
C TYR A 4 2.08 -3.78 11.01
N LEU A 5 1.02 -3.34 10.31
CA LEU A 5 1.19 -2.50 9.11
C LEU A 5 1.55 -1.07 9.50
N GLU A 6 0.86 -0.52 10.51
CA GLU A 6 1.19 0.78 11.09
C GLU A 6 2.62 0.76 11.64
N ASP A 7 2.98 -0.30 12.38
CA ASP A 7 4.34 -0.47 12.89
C ASP A 7 5.37 -0.48 11.77
N ILE A 8 5.15 -1.19 10.66
CA ILE A 8 6.10 -1.23 9.54
C ILE A 8 6.28 0.16 8.92
N ILE A 9 5.19 0.92 8.78
CA ILE A 9 5.24 2.29 8.25
C ILE A 9 6.03 3.20 9.22
N LEU A 10 5.71 3.16 10.51
CA LEU A 10 6.35 4.02 11.51
C LEU A 10 7.84 3.68 11.71
N HIS A 11 8.18 2.40 11.82
CA HIS A 11 9.57 1.94 12.03
C HIS A 11 10.45 2.09 10.78
N SER A 12 9.87 2.38 9.62
CA SER A 12 10.60 2.74 8.41
C SER A 12 10.81 4.26 8.24
N ASN A 13 10.49 5.06 9.27
CA ASN A 13 10.51 6.53 9.24
C ASN A 13 9.55 7.14 8.21
N ASN A 14 8.48 6.41 7.86
CA ASN A 14 7.39 6.92 7.03
C ASN A 14 6.18 7.31 7.90
N LYS A 15 5.26 8.08 7.31
CA LYS A 15 4.00 8.44 7.95
C LYS A 15 2.85 7.74 7.23
N ASN A 16 1.93 7.14 7.97
CA ASN A 16 0.69 6.67 7.38
C ASN A 16 -0.11 7.90 6.90
N ALA A 17 -0.52 7.89 5.62
CA ALA A 17 -1.31 8.98 5.06
C ALA A 17 -2.64 9.15 5.82
N TYR A 18 -3.22 8.04 6.31
CA TYR A 18 -4.38 8.05 7.18
C TYR A 18 -3.96 8.16 8.65
N ASP A 19 -3.99 9.39 9.19
CA ASP A 19 -3.49 9.70 10.54
C ASP A 19 -4.59 9.87 11.60
N VAL A 20 -5.82 9.47 11.27
CA VAL A 20 -6.94 9.48 12.22
C VAL A 20 -6.85 8.24 13.12
N PRO A 21 -6.79 8.39 14.46
CA PRO A 21 -6.80 7.26 15.37
C PRO A 21 -8.13 6.50 15.29
N THR A 22 -8.10 5.28 14.78
CA THR A 22 -9.26 4.38 14.70
C THR A 22 -8.86 2.98 15.15
N LEU A 23 -9.76 2.29 15.85
CA LEU A 23 -9.56 0.90 16.26
C LEU A 23 -9.83 -0.10 15.12
N ALA A 24 -10.50 0.34 14.06
CA ALA A 24 -10.90 -0.46 12.90
C ALA A 24 -10.19 0.03 11.62
N GLN A 25 -10.04 -0.88 10.65
CA GLN A 25 -9.54 -0.53 9.32
C GLN A 25 -10.52 0.46 8.67
N PRO A 26 -10.08 1.66 8.29
CA PRO A 26 -10.96 2.69 7.76
C PRO A 26 -11.41 2.33 6.34
N THR A 27 -12.67 2.58 6.03
CA THR A 27 -13.12 2.62 4.64
C THR A 27 -12.88 4.02 4.09
N VAL A 28 -12.06 4.15 3.06
CA VAL A 28 -11.77 5.42 2.38
C VAL A 28 -12.38 5.41 0.98
N ASN A 29 -13.00 6.53 0.59
CA ASN A 29 -13.50 6.73 -0.77
C ASN A 29 -12.46 7.49 -1.63
N LEU A 30 -12.74 7.66 -2.92
CA LEU A 30 -11.83 8.33 -3.86
C LEU A 30 -11.52 9.79 -3.45
N GLU A 31 -12.52 10.56 -3.02
CA GLU A 31 -12.32 11.93 -2.54
C GLU A 31 -11.39 11.99 -1.32
N SER A 32 -11.56 11.04 -0.39
CA SER A 32 -10.69 10.91 0.79
C SER A 32 -9.27 10.58 0.38
N ILE A 33 -9.07 9.64 -0.56
CA ILE A 33 -7.73 9.29 -1.08
C ILE A 33 -7.07 10.53 -1.72
N ILE A 34 -7.81 11.29 -2.53
CA ILE A 34 -7.30 12.52 -3.15
C ILE A 34 -6.91 13.55 -2.08
N LYS A 35 -7.72 13.70 -1.03
CA LYS A 35 -7.44 14.61 0.10
C LYS A 35 -6.22 14.18 0.92
N LEU A 36 -6.05 12.88 1.15
CA LEU A 36 -4.90 12.31 1.86
C LEU A 36 -3.60 12.49 1.05
N ASN A 37 -3.71 12.50 -0.28
CA ASN A 37 -2.63 12.73 -1.23
C ASN A 37 -1.33 11.96 -0.91
N PRO A 38 -1.37 10.61 -0.79
CA PRO A 38 -0.20 9.84 -0.41
C PRO A 38 0.91 9.90 -1.46
N ASP A 39 2.17 9.91 -1.01
CA ASP A 39 3.36 9.85 -1.88
C ASP A 39 3.68 8.45 -2.39
N ILE A 40 3.22 7.41 -1.68
CA ILE A 40 3.44 5.99 -1.99
C ILE A 40 2.13 5.26 -1.71
N VAL A 41 1.72 4.37 -2.62
CA VAL A 41 0.59 3.45 -2.41
C VAL A 41 1.08 2.02 -2.55
N ILE A 42 0.78 1.20 -1.54
CA ILE A 42 1.04 -0.24 -1.55
C ILE A 42 -0.31 -0.96 -1.44
N LEU A 43 -0.68 -1.69 -2.48
CA LEU A 43 -1.92 -2.43 -2.57
C LEU A 43 -1.71 -3.87 -2.13
N LEU A 44 -2.45 -4.26 -1.09
CA LEU A 44 -2.48 -5.64 -0.61
C LEU A 44 -3.54 -6.40 -1.43
N ALA A 45 -3.10 -7.32 -2.28
CA ALA A 45 -3.99 -8.05 -3.20
C ALA A 45 -3.73 -9.56 -3.15
N PRO A 46 -3.83 -10.22 -1.97
CA PRO A 46 -3.44 -11.62 -1.78
C PRO A 46 -4.20 -12.60 -2.69
N TYR A 47 -5.38 -12.22 -3.16
CA TYR A 47 -6.24 -13.03 -4.03
C TYR A 47 -6.28 -12.55 -5.48
N LEU A 48 -5.36 -11.67 -5.89
CA LEU A 48 -5.34 -11.13 -7.26
C LEU A 48 -5.27 -12.23 -8.32
N HIS A 49 -4.55 -13.32 -8.03
CA HIS A 49 -4.44 -14.49 -8.90
C HIS A 49 -5.77 -15.23 -9.14
N GLN A 50 -6.80 -14.95 -8.34
CA GLN A 50 -8.16 -15.49 -8.49
C GLN A 50 -9.10 -14.49 -9.17
N SER A 51 -8.62 -13.27 -9.43
CA SER A 51 -9.36 -12.22 -10.12
C SER A 51 -9.12 -12.30 -11.63
N SER A 52 -10.09 -11.82 -12.42
CA SER A 52 -9.88 -11.54 -13.84
C SER A 52 -9.02 -10.30 -14.07
N THR A 53 -8.81 -9.47 -13.04
CA THR A 53 -8.03 -8.24 -13.11
C THR A 53 -6.54 -8.53 -12.96
N SER A 54 -5.73 -8.00 -13.87
CA SER A 54 -4.28 -8.11 -13.80
C SER A 54 -3.66 -7.11 -12.82
N LYS A 55 -2.42 -7.37 -12.40
CA LYS A 55 -1.64 -6.42 -11.59
C LYS A 55 -1.44 -5.08 -12.30
N GLU A 56 -1.19 -5.12 -13.60
CA GLU A 56 -1.01 -3.94 -14.45
C GLU A 56 -2.30 -3.13 -14.56
N GLU A 57 -3.44 -3.78 -14.68
CA GLU A 57 -4.75 -3.11 -14.70
C GLU A 57 -5.03 -2.40 -13.37
N LEU A 58 -4.71 -3.04 -12.24
CA LEU A 58 -4.86 -2.45 -10.92
C LEU A 58 -3.95 -1.22 -10.74
N ILE A 59 -2.68 -1.33 -11.14
CA ILE A 59 -1.73 -0.21 -11.14
C ILE A 59 -2.23 0.91 -12.04
N LYS A 60 -2.72 0.61 -13.24
CA LYS A 60 -3.24 1.58 -14.20
C LYS A 60 -4.46 2.33 -13.64
N ALA A 61 -5.37 1.62 -12.98
CA ALA A 61 -6.52 2.23 -12.32
C ALA A 61 -6.07 3.24 -11.26
N TRP A 62 -5.11 2.86 -10.40
CA TRP A 62 -4.59 3.76 -9.37
C TRP A 62 -3.80 4.95 -9.94
N LYS A 63 -3.01 4.74 -11.01
CA LYS A 63 -2.31 5.82 -11.71
C LYS A 63 -3.25 6.88 -12.31
N SER A 64 -4.53 6.58 -12.49
CA SER A 64 -5.52 7.55 -12.97
C SER A 64 -6.02 8.52 -11.88
N ILE A 65 -5.74 8.22 -10.60
CA ILE A 65 -6.14 9.05 -9.46
C ILE A 65 -5.16 10.21 -9.32
N PRO A 66 -5.61 11.48 -9.15
CA PRO A 66 -4.73 12.64 -9.08
C PRO A 66 -4.08 12.81 -7.69
N ILE A 67 -3.16 11.89 -7.35
CA ILE A 67 -2.36 11.90 -6.10
C ILE A 67 -0.86 11.86 -6.41
N ASN A 68 -0.02 12.26 -5.45
CA ASN A 68 1.44 12.27 -5.60
C ASN A 68 1.99 10.90 -6.04
N ALA A 69 1.51 9.81 -5.45
CA ALA A 69 1.93 8.46 -5.81
C ALA A 69 1.68 8.12 -7.29
N SER A 70 0.58 8.60 -7.88
CA SER A 70 0.27 8.40 -9.30
C SER A 70 1.20 9.19 -10.20
N GLN A 71 1.45 10.47 -9.85
CA GLN A 71 2.31 11.36 -10.62
C GLN A 71 3.76 10.84 -10.65
N LYS A 72 4.25 10.32 -9.53
CA LYS A 72 5.60 9.78 -9.38
C LYS A 72 5.71 8.29 -9.76
N SER A 73 4.61 7.65 -10.13
CA SER A 73 4.56 6.20 -10.39
C SER A 73 5.04 5.33 -9.21
N HIS A 74 4.68 5.73 -7.99
CA HIS A 74 4.95 5.02 -6.74
C HIS A 74 3.73 4.19 -6.29
N ILE A 75 3.22 3.35 -7.20
CA ILE A 75 2.10 2.44 -6.95
C ILE A 75 2.62 1.00 -7.04
N TYR A 76 2.53 0.27 -5.94
CA TYR A 76 3.03 -1.10 -5.82
C TYR A 76 1.90 -2.06 -5.46
N VAL A 77 1.98 -3.30 -5.93
CA VAL A 77 1.00 -4.35 -5.63
C VAL A 77 1.75 -5.55 -5.06
N VAL A 78 1.36 -5.95 -3.86
CA VAL A 78 1.80 -7.18 -3.20
C VAL A 78 0.69 -8.21 -3.32
N ASP A 79 0.87 -9.15 -4.26
CA ASP A 79 -0.13 -10.14 -4.67
C ASP A 79 0.04 -11.51 -3.98
N LYS A 80 0.85 -11.55 -2.91
CA LYS A 80 1.17 -12.77 -2.18
C LYS A 80 0.18 -12.99 -1.04
N GLU A 81 -0.10 -14.26 -0.73
CA GLU A 81 -1.05 -14.63 0.34
C GLU A 81 -0.72 -14.06 1.72
N TYR A 82 0.54 -13.67 1.97
CA TYR A 82 0.95 -13.05 3.24
C TYR A 82 0.59 -11.56 3.32
N ALA A 83 0.17 -10.93 2.22
CA ALA A 83 -0.29 -9.55 2.22
C ALA A 83 -1.59 -9.44 3.02
N GLY A 84 -1.59 -8.63 4.08
CA GLY A 84 -2.78 -8.36 4.89
C GLY A 84 -3.16 -9.44 5.92
N ILE A 85 -2.36 -10.50 6.08
CA ILE A 85 -2.60 -11.54 7.10
C ILE A 85 -1.46 -11.52 8.14
N PRO A 86 -1.70 -11.01 9.37
CA PRO A 86 -0.71 -11.06 10.44
C PRO A 86 -0.27 -12.51 10.72
N SER A 87 1.00 -12.80 10.46
CA SER A 87 1.60 -14.12 10.70
C SER A 87 3.12 -14.02 10.71
N GLN A 88 3.84 -15.13 10.95
CA GLN A 88 5.30 -15.17 10.80
C GLN A 88 5.77 -14.79 9.39
N ARG A 89 4.90 -14.92 8.37
CA ARG A 89 5.17 -14.50 6.99
C ARG A 89 5.25 -12.98 6.82
N VAL A 90 5.01 -12.18 7.87
CA VAL A 90 5.18 -10.72 7.87
C VAL A 90 6.57 -10.29 7.43
N GLN A 91 7.60 -11.10 7.69
CA GLN A 91 8.96 -10.83 7.21
C GLN A 91 9.02 -10.67 5.68
N TYR A 92 8.26 -11.47 4.92
CA TYR A 92 8.22 -11.37 3.46
C TYR A 92 7.51 -10.09 3.01
N PHE A 93 6.49 -9.65 3.75
CA PHE A 93 5.87 -8.36 3.50
C PHE A 93 6.83 -7.20 3.80
N ILE A 94 7.62 -7.27 4.88
CA ILE A 94 8.65 -6.27 5.19
C ILE A 94 9.69 -6.19 4.08
N GLU A 95 10.10 -7.32 3.50
CA GLU A 95 11.02 -7.34 2.35
C GLU A 95 10.43 -6.68 1.11
N ASP A 96 9.17 -6.94 0.78
CA ASP A 96 8.50 -6.30 -0.37
C ASP A 96 8.25 -4.80 -0.13
N TYR A 97 7.88 -4.44 1.10
CA TYR A 97 7.75 -3.06 1.53
C TYR A 97 9.10 -2.32 1.38
N LYS A 98 10.20 -2.93 1.83
CA LYS A 98 11.55 -2.39 1.67
C LYS A 98 11.91 -2.17 0.20
N LYS A 99 11.64 -3.15 -0.68
CA LYS A 99 11.88 -3.00 -2.13
C LYS A 99 11.12 -1.83 -2.73
N ALA A 100 9.87 -1.61 -2.29
CA ALA A 100 9.09 -0.45 -2.72
C ALA A 100 9.76 0.87 -2.29
N LEU A 101 10.24 0.96 -1.05
CA LEU A 101 10.96 2.15 -0.57
C LEU A 101 12.29 2.37 -1.30
N GLU A 102 13.04 1.31 -1.60
CA GLU A 102 14.29 1.40 -2.37
C GLU A 102 14.04 1.90 -3.80
N ASP A 103 12.98 1.42 -4.46
CA ASP A 103 12.58 1.91 -5.79
C ASP A 103 12.20 3.40 -5.73
N VAL A 104 11.45 3.83 -4.71
CA VAL A 104 11.11 5.25 -4.49
C VAL A 104 12.36 6.10 -4.28
N ALA A 105 13.32 5.64 -3.48
CA ALA A 105 14.55 6.37 -3.19
C ALA A 105 15.52 6.45 -4.39
N SER A 106 15.36 5.57 -5.38
CA SER A 106 16.20 5.51 -6.58
C SER A 106 15.75 6.40 -7.74
N LYS A 107 14.55 6.99 -7.64
CA LYS A 107 13.91 7.83 -8.67
C LYS A 107 14.01 9.31 -8.33
#